data_AF-A0A498D922-F1
#
_entry.id   AF-A0A498D922-F1
#
_cell.length_a   1.000
_cell.length_b   1.000
_cell.length_c   1.000
_cell.angle_alpha   90.00
_cell.angle_beta   90.00
_cell.angle_gamma   90.00
#
_symmetry.space_group_name_H-M   'P 1'
#
loop_
_entity.id
_entity.type
_entity.pdbx_description
1 polymer ?
#
loop_
_entity_poly.entity_id
_entity_poly.type
_entity_poly.pdbx_seq_one_letter_code
_entity_poly.pdbx_strand_id
1 'polypeptide(L)' 'MEPTLENLIEVAQAKKKRALKRKGAGTAIVGTPDQVTEALQDYIDAGVSHLVLSGFPHADEARRFGRGVLPRFTKVTV' A
#
# COMPACT_ATOMS: atom_id res chain seq x y z
N MET A 1 10.16 -3.15 -36.26
CA MET A 1 11.43 -3.74 -35.79
C MET A 1 11.18 -4.35 -34.43
N GLU A 2 11.30 -5.66 -34.32
CA GLU A 2 11.32 -6.37 -33.03
C GLU A 2 12.55 -5.92 -32.22
N PRO A 3 12.42 -5.59 -30.93
CA PRO A 3 13.55 -5.17 -30.10
C PRO A 3 14.51 -6.34 -29.82
N THR A 4 15.81 -6.09 -29.92
CA THR A 4 16.86 -7.07 -29.57
C THR A 4 16.88 -7.38 -28.08
N LEU A 5 17.43 -8.54 -27.68
CA LEU A 5 17.45 -9.02 -26.28
C LEU A 5 18.13 -8.03 -25.30
N GLU A 6 19.09 -7.24 -25.76
CA GLU A 6 19.74 -6.18 -24.98
C GLU A 6 18.78 -5.02 -24.66
N ASN A 7 17.95 -4.61 -25.62
CA ASN A 7 16.92 -3.59 -25.43
C ASN A 7 15.79 -4.06 -24.51
N LEU A 8 15.56 -5.37 -24.39
CA LEU A 8 14.52 -5.92 -23.51
C LEU A 8 14.85 -5.74 -22.01
N ILE A 9 16.13 -5.83 -21.62
CA ILE A 9 16.56 -5.58 -20.24
C ILE A 9 16.40 -4.09 -19.89
N GLU A 10 16.79 -3.20 -20.80
CA GLU A 10 16.69 -1.76 -20.62
C GLU A 10 15.23 -1.30 -20.55
N VAL A 11 14.35 -1.87 -21.40
CA VAL A 11 12.90 -1.65 -21.35
C VAL A 11 12.27 -2.21 -20.06
N ALA A 12 12.76 -3.36 -19.56
CA ALA A 12 12.30 -3.93 -18.29
C ALA A 12 12.71 -3.06 -17.08
N GLN A 13 13.91 -2.49 -17.10
CA GLN A 13 14.36 -1.56 -16.05
C GLN A 13 13.66 -0.19 -16.12
N ALA A 14 13.37 0.31 -17.32
CA ALA A 14 12.61 1.54 -17.53
C ALA A 14 11.16 1.45 -17.00
N LYS A 15 10.53 0.27 -17.08
CA LYS A 15 9.19 0.03 -16.48
C LYS A 15 9.19 -0.03 -14.96
N LYS A 16 10.34 -0.35 -14.34
CA LYS A 16 10.51 -0.45 -12.89
C LYS A 16 10.60 0.93 -12.20
N LYS A 17 10.80 2.01 -12.96
CA LYS A 17 10.94 3.40 -12.47
C LYS A 17 9.68 4.27 -12.65
N ARG A 18 8.50 3.64 -12.74
CA ARG A 18 7.21 4.33 -12.96
C ARG A 18 6.23 4.14 -11.79
N ALA A 19 6.73 4.26 -10.56
CA ALA A 19 5.89 4.35 -9.37
C ALA A 19 5.92 5.77 -8.80
N LEU A 20 5.69 6.79 -9.61
CA LEU A 20 5.56 8.16 -9.08
C LEU A 20 4.57 8.99 -9.90
N LYS A 21 3.34 8.52 -9.90
CA LYS A 21 2.07 9.25 -10.09
C LYS A 21 0.97 8.21 -10.22
N ARG A 22 0.62 7.58 -9.09
CA ARG A 22 -0.61 6.80 -9.03
C ARG A 22 -1.75 7.82 -8.93
N LYS A 23 -2.78 7.71 -9.78
CA LYS A 23 -4.11 8.26 -9.48
C LYS A 23 -4.68 7.45 -8.31
N GLY A 24 -4.13 7.63 -7.12
CA GLY A 24 -4.52 6.95 -5.88
C GLY A 24 -4.54 7.96 -4.73
N ALA A 25 -4.64 7.48 -3.48
CA ALA A 25 -4.64 8.34 -2.30
C ALA A 25 -3.52 9.40 -2.37
N GLY A 26 -3.87 10.66 -2.05
CA GLY A 26 -2.93 11.79 -2.10
C GLY A 26 -1.77 11.67 -1.10
N THR A 27 -1.88 10.75 -0.15
CA THR A 27 -0.90 10.44 0.89
C THR A 27 -0.81 8.92 1.08
N ALA A 28 0.31 8.46 1.64
CA ALA A 28 0.54 7.06 1.98
C ALA A 28 1.20 6.96 3.34
N ILE A 29 0.75 6.00 4.16
CA ILE A 29 1.38 5.64 5.43
C ILE A 29 2.40 4.53 5.13
N VAL A 30 3.66 4.75 5.49
CA VAL A 30 4.78 3.81 5.21
C VAL A 30 5.56 3.57 6.49
N GLY A 31 5.70 2.32 6.89
CA GLY A 31 6.43 1.94 8.10
C GLY A 31 6.29 0.47 8.45
N THR A 32 6.71 0.12 9.66
CA THR A 32 6.43 -1.19 10.27
C THR A 32 4.94 -1.33 10.58
N PRO A 33 4.42 -2.57 10.81
CA PRO A 33 3.03 -2.75 11.17
C PRO A 33 2.61 -1.95 12.42
N ASP A 34 3.52 -1.77 13.38
CA ASP A 34 3.26 -1.00 14.60
C ASP A 34 3.17 0.50 14.31
N GLN A 35 4.11 1.05 13.53
CA GLN A 35 4.07 2.45 13.09
C GLN A 35 2.81 2.77 12.27
N VAL A 36 2.39 1.84 11.40
CA VAL A 36 1.16 1.99 10.62
C VAL A 36 -0.06 1.98 11.55
N THR A 37 -0.05 1.12 12.58
CA THR A 37 -1.16 1.04 13.55
C THR A 37 -1.29 2.34 14.33
N GLU A 38 -0.18 2.88 14.83
CA GLU A 38 -0.12 4.17 15.53
C GLU A 38 -0.67 5.30 14.65
N ALA A 39 -0.19 5.42 13.41
CA ALA A 39 -0.67 6.45 12.48
C ALA A 39 -2.17 6.31 12.17
N LEU A 40 -2.72 5.09 12.11
CA LEU A 40 -4.16 4.88 11.93
C LEU A 40 -4.95 5.19 13.21
N GLN A 41 -4.37 4.94 14.39
CA GLN A 41 -4.96 5.27 15.68
C GLN A 41 -5.14 6.79 15.82
N ASP A 42 -4.17 7.60 15.38
CA ASP A 42 -4.29 9.06 15.38
C ASP A 42 -5.54 9.55 14.63
N TYR A 43 -5.88 8.92 13.49
CA TYR A 43 -7.09 9.25 12.75
C TYR A 43 -8.36 8.81 13.50
N ILE A 44 -8.33 7.63 14.13
CA ILE A 44 -9.46 7.13 14.93
C ILE A 44 -9.71 8.06 16.13
N ASP A 45 -8.66 8.48 16.82
CA ASP A 45 -8.72 9.39 17.98
C ASP A 45 -9.20 10.78 17.57
N ALA A 46 -8.89 11.21 16.34
CA ALA A 46 -9.45 12.41 15.72
C ALA A 46 -10.93 12.27 15.30
N GLY A 47 -11.55 11.10 15.50
CA GLY A 47 -12.97 10.83 15.22
C GLY A 47 -13.26 10.22 13.85
N VAL A 48 -12.26 9.75 13.11
CA VAL A 48 -12.48 9.07 11.83
C VAL A 48 -13.02 7.66 12.08
N SER A 49 -14.22 7.38 11.57
CA SER A 49 -14.89 6.08 11.74
C SER A 49 -14.65 5.10 10.59
N HIS A 50 -14.27 5.59 9.41
CA HIS A 50 -14.10 4.78 8.20
C HIS A 50 -12.83 5.18 7.44
N LEU A 51 -12.00 4.18 7.13
CA LEU A 51 -10.73 4.36 6.44
C LEU A 51 -10.74 3.55 5.13
N VAL A 52 -10.70 4.25 4.00
CA VAL A 52 -10.60 3.61 2.68
C VAL A 52 -9.14 3.49 2.29
N LEU A 53 -8.57 2.31 2.54
CA LEU A 53 -7.15 2.03 2.30
C LEU A 53 -6.92 1.42 0.93
N SER A 54 -5.76 1.72 0.33
CA SER A 54 -5.30 1.07 -0.90
C SER A 54 -3.80 0.80 -0.83
N GLY A 55 -3.37 -0.35 -1.34
CA GLY A 55 -1.96 -0.73 -1.47
C GLY A 55 -1.72 -1.41 -2.81
N PHE A 56 -0.46 -1.63 -3.23
CA PHE A 56 -0.16 -2.31 -4.49
C PHE A 56 1.00 -3.31 -4.36
N PRO A 57 0.88 -4.53 -4.92
CA PRO A 57 -0.31 -5.11 -5.57
C PRO A 57 -1.50 -5.26 -4.60
N HIS A 58 -2.72 -4.99 -5.06
CA HIS A 58 -3.89 -4.84 -4.18
C HIS A 58 -4.15 -6.06 -3.28
N ALA A 59 -4.18 -7.25 -3.86
CA ALA A 59 -4.48 -8.47 -3.12
C ALA A 59 -3.38 -8.82 -2.11
N ASP A 60 -2.12 -8.59 -2.47
CA ASP A 60 -0.99 -8.92 -1.61
C ASP A 60 -0.86 -7.94 -0.45
N GLU A 61 -1.05 -6.65 -0.71
CA GLU A 61 -1.05 -5.63 0.33
C GLU A 61 -2.27 -5.74 1.25
N ALA A 62 -3.46 -6.10 0.73
CA ALA A 62 -4.62 -6.39 1.58
C ALA A 62 -4.36 -7.57 2.52
N ARG A 63 -3.73 -8.64 2.03
CA ARG A 63 -3.34 -9.78 2.87
C ARG A 63 -2.24 -9.42 3.87
N ARG A 64 -1.26 -8.61 3.47
CA ARG A 64 -0.19 -8.12 4.36
C ARG A 64 -0.76 -7.27 5.49
N PHE A 65 -1.65 -6.34 5.17
CA PHE A 65 -2.38 -5.53 6.14
C PHE A 65 -3.23 -6.40 7.07
N GLY A 66 -3.98 -7.36 6.51
CA GLY A 66 -4.82 -8.29 7.27
C GLY A 66 -4.05 -9.17 8.27
N ARG A 67 -2.78 -9.49 7.99
CA ARG A 67 -1.92 -10.24 8.93
C ARG A 67 -1.13 -9.34 9.89
N GLY A 68 -0.68 -8.19 9.40
CA GLY A 68 0.26 -7.34 10.12
C GLY A 68 -0.38 -6.25 10.96
N VAL A 69 -1.47 -5.65 10.50
CA VAL A 69 -2.04 -4.45 11.14
C VAL A 69 -3.43 -4.74 11.71
N LEU A 70 -4.31 -5.33 10.91
CA LEU A 70 -5.70 -5.58 11.31
C LEU A 70 -5.87 -6.29 12.67
N PRO A 71 -5.04 -7.29 13.06
CA PRO A 71 -5.19 -7.97 14.34
C PRO A 71 -4.89 -7.10 15.58
N ARG A 72 -4.30 -5.91 15.38
CA ARG A 72 -3.99 -4.96 16.47
C ARG A 72 -5.21 -4.11 16.86
N PHE A 73 -6.26 -4.13 16.05
CA PHE A 73 -7.52 -3.46 16.34
C PHE A 73 -8.55 -4.44 16.90
N THR A 74 -9.37 -3.99 17.84
CA THR A 74 -10.47 -4.79 18.39
C THR A 74 -11.46 -5.13 17.28
N LYS A 75 -11.72 -6.42 17.09
CA LYS A 75 -12.70 -6.88 16.10
C LYS A 75 -14.11 -6.54 16.59
N VAL A 76 -14.76 -5.58 15.93
CA VAL A 76 -16.21 -5.39 16.08
C VAL A 76 -16.89 -6.50 15.27
N THR A 77 -17.63 -7.36 15.97
CA THR A 77 -18.48 -8.36 15.32
C THR A 77 -19.83 -7.70 15.09
N VAL A 78 -20.22 -7.54 13.83
CA VAL A 78 -21.51 -6.97 13.43
C VAL A 78 -22.53 -8.09 13.22
#